data_AF-A0ABC8SU31-F1
#
_entry.id   AF-A0ABC8SU31-F1
#
_cell.length_a   1.000
_cell.length_b   1.000
_cell.length_c   1.000
_cell.angle_alpha   90.00
_cell.angle_beta   90.00
_cell.angle_gamma   90.00
#
_symmetry.space_group_name_H-M   'P 1'
#
loop_
_entity.id
_entity.type
_entity.pdbx_description
1 polymer ?
#
loop_
_entity_poly.entity_id
_entity_poly.type
_entity_poly.pdbx_seq_one_letter_code
_entity_poly.pdbx_strand_id
1 'polypeptide(L)'
;MMNQRRKSSTGNYNPSVSKNDVQRDIKRERGGGSGGRSEDPRRDLELCRQQCREEELGHRQQQKCQNSGCEEEYEERRRREKEEERESGNPQIEYSRKQYEQCREQCQTYEHGKRKEEQRCQRRCREQYEEQQREQEERAHGGGGDGEQDHHDPEQQFRQCLELCDKQPHRQRPQCRRRCKRQFREDKREHGVVMMEEI
;
A
#
# COMPACT_ATOMS: atom_id res chain seq x y z
N MET A 1 -63.66 -53.25 -25.02
CA MET A 1 -63.93 -51.79 -24.88
C MET A 1 -62.62 -51.09 -24.55
N MET A 2 -62.25 -50.11 -25.40
CA MET A 2 -61.40 -48.91 -25.18
C MET A 2 -60.05 -49.02 -24.43
N ASN A 3 -58.93 -48.92 -25.16
CA ASN A 3 -57.99 -47.77 -25.28
C ASN A 3 -56.98 -47.58 -24.12
N GLN A 4 -55.71 -47.99 -24.30
CA GLN A 4 -54.57 -47.20 -24.83
C GLN A 4 -54.01 -46.12 -23.87
N ARG A 5 -52.74 -46.28 -23.45
CA ARG A 5 -51.65 -45.26 -23.54
C ARG A 5 -50.31 -45.86 -23.03
N ARG A 6 -49.37 -46.13 -23.95
CA ARG A 6 -48.13 -45.38 -24.28
C ARG A 6 -46.89 -45.87 -23.47
N LYS A 7 -46.01 -46.64 -24.11
CA LYS A 7 -44.78 -46.25 -24.86
C LYS A 7 -43.63 -45.86 -23.93
N SER A 8 -42.63 -46.74 -23.74
CA SER A 8 -41.34 -46.78 -24.46
C SER A 8 -40.39 -45.65 -24.05
N SER A 9 -39.22 -45.97 -23.51
CA SER A 9 -37.95 -45.68 -24.18
C SER A 9 -36.73 -46.12 -23.35
N THR A 10 -35.84 -46.79 -24.06
CA THR A 10 -34.45 -47.17 -23.80
C THR A 10 -33.55 -46.05 -23.28
N GLY A 11 -32.46 -46.40 -22.59
CA GLY A 11 -31.33 -45.49 -22.43
C GLY A 11 -30.21 -46.00 -21.53
N ASN A 12 -29.40 -46.92 -22.04
CA ASN A 12 -28.05 -47.20 -21.54
C ASN A 12 -27.19 -45.95 -21.81
N TYR A 13 -26.58 -45.34 -20.79
CA TYR A 13 -25.55 -44.31 -20.98
C TYR A 13 -24.48 -44.41 -19.90
N ASN A 14 -23.28 -44.80 -20.34
CA ASN A 14 -22.00 -44.44 -19.72
C ASN A 14 -21.77 -42.94 -19.91
N PRO A 15 -21.22 -42.25 -18.90
CA PRO A 15 -20.34 -41.14 -19.17
C PRO A 15 -18.97 -41.39 -18.54
N SER A 16 -18.01 -41.60 -19.43
CA SER A 16 -16.60 -41.38 -19.25
C SER A 16 -16.37 -40.05 -18.51
N VAL A 17 -16.01 -40.12 -17.22
CA VAL A 17 -15.65 -38.92 -16.46
C VAL A 17 -14.26 -38.48 -16.88
N SER A 18 -14.27 -37.44 -17.69
CA SER A 18 -13.12 -36.74 -18.24
C SER A 18 -12.24 -36.18 -17.13
N LYS A 19 -10.94 -36.48 -17.20
CA LYS A 19 -9.91 -35.87 -16.37
C LYS A 19 -9.76 -34.40 -16.77
N ASN A 20 -10.51 -33.45 -16.17
CA ASN A 20 -10.25 -32.00 -16.29
C ASN A 20 -11.04 -31.13 -15.27
N ASP A 21 -11.29 -31.60 -14.05
CA ASP A 21 -11.93 -30.78 -12.99
C ASP A 21 -11.15 -30.82 -11.68
N VAL A 22 -9.87 -30.44 -11.75
CA VAL A 22 -9.07 -30.04 -10.58
C VAL A 22 -8.49 -28.66 -10.89
N GLN A 23 -9.37 -27.66 -10.91
CA GLN A 23 -8.96 -26.27 -11.04
C GLN A 23 -9.95 -25.32 -10.36
N ARG A 24 -9.96 -25.40 -9.03
CA ARG A 24 -10.23 -24.33 -8.05
C ARG A 24 -10.12 -24.99 -6.67
N ASP A 25 -9.77 -24.23 -5.65
CA ASP A 25 -9.64 -24.67 -4.24
C ASP A 25 -8.28 -25.17 -3.73
N ILE A 26 -7.16 -24.64 -4.25
CA ILE A 26 -5.90 -24.58 -3.48
C ILE A 26 -5.28 -23.18 -3.64
N LYS A 27 -5.44 -22.34 -2.60
CA LYS A 27 -4.73 -21.06 -2.27
C LYS A 27 -5.63 -19.98 -1.60
N ARG A 28 -6.73 -20.37 -0.94
CA ARG A 28 -7.17 -19.70 0.29
C ARG A 28 -6.69 -20.57 1.45
N GLU A 29 -6.29 -19.98 2.57
CA GLU A 29 -5.63 -20.62 3.74
C GLU A 29 -4.08 -20.61 3.70
N ARG A 30 -3.48 -19.42 3.49
CA ARG A 30 -2.30 -19.04 4.29
C ARG A 30 -2.55 -17.63 4.83
N GLY A 31 -2.54 -17.57 6.16
CA GLY A 31 -3.06 -16.46 6.95
C GLY A 31 -2.29 -15.15 6.81
N GLY A 32 -2.88 -14.17 7.47
CA GLY A 32 -2.40 -12.81 7.61
C GLY A 32 -0.93 -12.75 8.00
N GLY A 33 -0.19 -12.05 7.15
CA GLY A 33 1.13 -11.53 7.43
C GLY A 33 1.21 -10.21 6.69
N SER A 34 1.14 -9.11 7.43
CA SER A 34 1.69 -7.83 7.02
C SER A 34 3.20 -8.04 6.81
N GLY A 35 3.56 -8.62 5.65
CA GLY A 35 4.89 -9.08 5.33
C GLY A 35 5.29 -8.49 3.99
N GLY A 36 5.80 -7.25 4.05
CA GLY A 36 6.58 -6.57 3.02
C GLY A 36 6.26 -6.96 1.58
N ARG A 37 5.21 -6.38 1.00
CA ARG A 37 5.27 -6.10 -0.45
C ARG A 37 6.49 -5.24 -0.65
N SER A 38 7.46 -5.71 -1.44
CA SER A 38 8.62 -4.90 -1.77
C SER A 38 8.10 -3.60 -2.40
N GLU A 39 8.63 -2.44 -2.00
CA GLU A 39 8.33 -1.14 -2.65
C GLU A 39 8.64 -1.17 -4.16
N ASP A 40 9.42 -2.16 -4.62
CA ASP A 40 9.74 -2.39 -6.03
C ASP A 40 8.89 -3.53 -6.63
N PRO A 41 7.87 -3.23 -7.46
CA PRO A 41 7.06 -4.24 -8.13
C PRO A 41 7.86 -5.12 -9.10
N ARG A 42 9.05 -4.69 -9.56
CA ARG A 42 9.93 -5.54 -10.39
C ARG A 42 10.50 -6.70 -9.59
N ARG A 43 10.80 -6.46 -8.31
CA ARG A 43 11.33 -7.50 -7.42
C ARG A 43 10.31 -8.60 -7.16
N ASP A 44 9.03 -8.23 -7.03
CA ASP A 44 7.93 -9.18 -6.89
C ASP A 44 7.75 -10.04 -8.16
N LEU A 45 7.92 -9.45 -9.35
CA LEU A 45 7.90 -10.19 -10.63
C LEU A 45 9.05 -11.21 -10.72
N GLU A 46 10.26 -10.83 -10.30
CA GLU A 46 11.41 -11.73 -10.28
C GLU A 46 11.22 -12.90 -9.32
N LEU A 47 10.70 -12.64 -8.13
CA LEU A 47 10.34 -13.67 -7.14
C LEU A 47 9.27 -14.62 -7.68
N CYS A 48 8.24 -14.09 -8.34
CA CYS A 48 7.20 -14.92 -8.96
C CYS A 48 7.77 -15.83 -10.06
N ARG A 49 8.62 -15.29 -10.94
CA ARG A 49 9.30 -16.09 -11.98
C ARG A 49 10.24 -17.14 -11.41
N GLN A 50 10.89 -16.83 -10.29
CA GLN A 50 11.73 -17.79 -9.57
C GLN A 50 10.90 -18.92 -8.98
N GLN A 51 9.78 -18.62 -8.34
CA GLN A 51 8.86 -19.65 -7.80
C GLN A 51 8.30 -20.56 -8.90
N CYS A 52 7.90 -19.99 -10.05
CA CYS A 52 7.48 -20.79 -11.21
C CYS A 52 8.61 -21.70 -11.78
N ARG A 53 9.89 -21.39 -11.50
CA ARG A 53 11.04 -22.23 -11.88
C ARG A 53 11.32 -23.35 -10.88
N GLU A 54 11.09 -23.07 -9.59
CA GLU A 54 11.31 -23.99 -8.49
C GLU A 54 10.16 -25.00 -8.34
N GLU A 55 8.94 -24.66 -8.75
CA GLU A 55 7.85 -25.62 -8.85
C GLU A 55 8.13 -26.63 -9.99
N GLU A 56 8.01 -27.94 -9.71
CA GLU A 56 8.13 -29.03 -10.69
C GLU A 56 6.95 -29.07 -11.66
N LEU A 57 6.75 -27.97 -12.40
CA LEU A 57 5.75 -27.83 -13.44
C LEU A 57 6.31 -28.36 -14.77
N GLY A 58 5.47 -29.01 -15.57
CA GLY A 58 5.85 -29.36 -16.94
C GLY A 58 6.18 -28.09 -17.76
N HIS A 59 7.07 -28.19 -18.73
CA HIS A 59 7.55 -27.04 -19.54
C HIS A 59 6.44 -26.09 -20.04
N ARG A 60 5.29 -26.65 -20.43
CA ARG A 60 4.12 -25.87 -20.89
C ARG A 60 3.39 -25.14 -19.75
N GLN A 61 3.37 -25.72 -18.55
CA GLN A 61 2.80 -25.09 -17.34
C GLN A 61 3.76 -24.04 -16.77
N GLN A 62 5.06 -24.27 -16.86
CA GLN A 62 6.08 -23.31 -16.48
C GLN A 62 6.03 -22.03 -17.33
N GLN A 63 5.91 -22.16 -18.66
CA GLN A 63 5.71 -21.00 -19.54
C GLN A 63 4.41 -20.24 -19.21
N LYS A 64 3.34 -20.95 -18.89
CA LYS A 64 2.06 -20.32 -18.51
C LYS A 64 2.15 -19.59 -17.17
N CYS A 65 2.87 -20.16 -16.19
CA CYS A 65 3.11 -19.54 -14.89
C CYS A 65 3.92 -18.23 -15.04
N GLN A 66 5.00 -18.27 -15.83
CA GLN A 66 5.88 -17.12 -16.05
C GLN A 66 5.21 -16.00 -16.87
N ASN A 67 4.57 -16.35 -17.99
CA ASN A 67 4.07 -15.36 -18.96
C ASN A 67 2.63 -14.92 -18.70
N SER A 68 1.79 -15.77 -18.12
CA SER A 68 0.36 -15.45 -17.91
C SER A 68 0.01 -15.26 -16.43
N GLY A 69 0.78 -15.84 -15.51
CA GLY A 69 0.59 -15.57 -14.08
C GLY A 69 1.32 -14.30 -13.66
N CYS A 70 2.65 -14.37 -13.66
CA CYS A 70 3.49 -13.33 -13.07
C CYS A 70 3.46 -12.00 -13.83
N GLU A 71 3.53 -12.02 -15.16
CA GLU A 71 3.51 -10.79 -15.97
C GLU A 71 2.15 -10.08 -15.94
N GLU A 72 1.06 -10.84 -15.99
CA GLU A 72 -0.30 -10.29 -15.94
C GLU A 72 -0.58 -9.64 -14.57
N GLU A 73 -0.21 -10.31 -13.47
CA GLU A 73 -0.32 -9.74 -12.12
C GLU A 73 0.56 -8.50 -11.94
N TYR A 74 1.75 -8.48 -12.53
CA TYR A 74 2.64 -7.31 -12.48
C TYR A 74 2.06 -6.11 -13.25
N GLU A 75 1.56 -6.32 -14.47
CA GLU A 75 0.94 -5.23 -15.24
C GLU A 75 -0.38 -4.77 -14.62
N GLU A 76 -1.19 -5.68 -14.07
CA GLU A 76 -2.41 -5.32 -13.35
C GLU A 76 -2.07 -4.49 -12.10
N ARG A 77 -1.05 -4.91 -11.33
CA ARG A 77 -0.59 -4.12 -10.16
C ARG A 77 -0.10 -2.75 -10.59
N ARG A 78 0.77 -2.64 -11.60
CA ARG A 78 1.22 -1.33 -12.10
C ARG A 78 0.08 -0.44 -12.56
N ARG A 79 -0.94 -1.03 -13.18
CA ARG A 79 -2.12 -0.30 -13.63
C ARG A 79 -2.90 0.24 -12.43
N ARG A 80 -3.10 -0.56 -11.39
CA ARG A 80 -3.73 -0.13 -10.13
C ARG A 80 -2.92 0.94 -9.41
N GLU A 81 -1.60 0.77 -9.28
CA GLU A 81 -0.72 1.79 -8.69
C GLU A 81 -0.82 3.12 -9.44
N LYS A 82 -0.86 3.09 -10.77
CA LYS A 82 -1.04 4.29 -11.60
C LYS A 82 -2.44 4.90 -11.50
N GLU A 83 -3.45 4.08 -11.21
CA GLU A 83 -4.83 4.54 -10.99
C GLU A 83 -4.99 5.13 -9.59
N GLU A 84 -4.42 4.48 -8.57
CA GLU A 84 -4.30 5.00 -7.21
C GLU A 84 -3.45 6.27 -7.15
N GLU A 85 -2.40 6.43 -7.96
CA GLU A 85 -1.63 7.67 -8.09
C GLU A 85 -2.45 8.79 -8.75
N ARG A 86 -3.37 8.44 -9.66
CA ARG A 86 -4.32 9.40 -10.27
C ARG A 86 -5.45 9.76 -9.32
N GLU A 87 -5.91 8.82 -8.50
CA GLU A 87 -7.02 9.00 -7.57
C GLU A 87 -6.55 9.66 -6.26
N SER A 88 -5.34 9.34 -5.80
CA SER A 88 -4.62 10.00 -4.70
C SER A 88 -3.82 11.23 -5.16
N GLY A 89 -3.83 11.52 -6.45
CA GLY A 89 -3.17 12.68 -7.01
C GLY A 89 -3.73 13.93 -6.35
N ASN A 90 -2.94 14.58 -5.50
CA ASN A 90 -3.37 15.76 -4.78
C ASN A 90 -3.87 16.78 -5.81
N PRO A 91 -5.18 17.11 -5.87
CA PRO A 91 -5.75 17.94 -6.93
C PRO A 91 -5.05 19.30 -7.03
N GLN A 92 -4.48 19.74 -5.91
CA GLN A 92 -3.70 20.95 -5.78
C GLN A 92 -2.33 20.86 -6.50
N ILE A 93 -1.66 19.69 -6.53
CA ILE A 93 -0.43 19.48 -7.34
C ILE A 93 -0.76 19.58 -8.84
N GLU A 94 -1.85 18.96 -9.27
CA GLU A 94 -2.28 19.02 -10.68
C GLU A 94 -2.66 20.45 -11.09
N TYR A 95 -3.32 21.19 -10.20
CA TYR A 95 -3.65 22.60 -10.42
C TYR A 95 -2.39 23.48 -10.52
N SER A 96 -1.45 23.37 -9.58
CA SER A 96 -0.19 24.11 -9.63
C SER A 96 0.62 23.78 -10.89
N ARG A 97 0.59 22.53 -11.36
CA ARG A 97 1.23 22.14 -12.63
C ARG A 97 0.58 22.82 -13.83
N LYS A 98 -0.75 22.87 -13.90
CA LYS A 98 -1.48 23.58 -14.98
C LYS A 98 -1.17 25.07 -14.98
N GLN A 99 -1.08 25.71 -13.81
CA GLN A 99 -0.69 27.12 -13.67
C GLN A 99 0.73 27.37 -14.21
N TYR A 100 1.68 26.48 -13.90
CA TYR A 100 3.04 26.57 -14.42
C TYR A 100 3.10 26.43 -15.95
N GLU A 101 2.38 25.45 -16.51
CA GLU A 101 2.31 25.24 -17.96
C GLU A 101 1.72 26.47 -18.67
N GLN A 102 0.65 27.04 -18.12
CA GLN A 102 0.02 28.26 -18.64
C GLN A 102 0.95 29.48 -18.56
N CYS A 103 1.67 29.65 -17.44
CA CYS A 103 2.68 30.71 -17.29
C CYS A 103 3.81 30.57 -18.33
N ARG A 104 4.26 29.33 -18.59
CA ARG A 104 5.30 29.05 -19.57
C ARG A 104 4.86 29.40 -20.99
N GLU A 105 3.64 29.05 -21.35
CA GLU A 105 3.06 29.36 -22.66
C GLU A 105 2.88 30.88 -22.86
N GLN A 106 2.44 31.59 -21.82
CA GLN A 106 2.35 33.05 -21.85
C GLN A 106 3.73 33.70 -22.05
N CYS A 107 4.77 33.21 -21.38
CA CYS A 107 6.14 33.69 -21.57
C CYS A 107 6.65 33.49 -23.01
N GLN A 108 6.30 32.37 -23.65
CA GLN A 108 6.68 32.09 -25.04
C GLN A 108 5.93 33.00 -26.03
N THR A 109 4.68 33.35 -25.72
CA THR A 109 3.82 34.15 -26.59
C THR A 109 4.11 35.66 -26.48
N TYR A 110 4.39 36.16 -25.28
CA TYR A 110 4.62 37.60 -25.03
C TYR A 110 6.01 38.09 -25.47
N GLU A 111 7.05 37.26 -25.35
CA GLU A 111 8.45 37.66 -25.53
C GLU A 111 9.08 37.02 -26.78
N HIS A 112 8.27 36.78 -27.81
CA HIS A 112 8.72 36.13 -29.03
C HIS A 112 9.81 36.98 -29.72
N GLY A 113 11.05 36.48 -29.71
CA GLY A 113 12.21 37.16 -30.29
C GLY A 113 13.17 37.78 -29.28
N LYS A 114 12.82 37.84 -28.00
CA LYS A 114 13.69 38.38 -26.94
C LYS A 114 14.12 37.31 -25.95
N ARG A 115 15.10 36.52 -26.38
CA ARG A 115 15.60 35.32 -25.66
C ARG A 115 15.98 35.56 -24.19
N LYS A 116 16.45 36.76 -23.83
CA LYS A 116 16.79 37.12 -22.43
C LYS A 116 15.55 37.38 -21.56
N GLU A 117 14.52 38.02 -22.11
CA GLU A 117 13.28 38.29 -21.39
C GLU A 117 12.43 37.02 -21.24
N GLU A 118 12.39 36.17 -22.26
CA GLU A 118 11.78 34.84 -22.21
C GLU A 118 12.40 33.99 -21.07
N GLN A 119 13.73 33.93 -20.99
CA GLN A 119 14.42 33.19 -19.92
C GLN A 119 14.13 33.75 -18.52
N ARG A 120 14.05 35.08 -18.38
CA ARG A 120 13.69 35.73 -17.10
C ARG A 120 12.23 35.44 -16.72
N CYS A 121 11.33 35.38 -17.70
CA CYS A 121 9.93 35.01 -17.49
C CYS A 121 9.80 33.55 -17.06
N GLN A 122 10.44 32.61 -17.78
CA GLN A 122 10.44 31.19 -17.44
C GLN A 122 11.03 30.90 -16.06
N ARG A 123 12.08 31.64 -15.66
CA ARG A 123 12.67 31.52 -14.33
C ARG A 123 11.67 31.90 -13.23
N ARG A 124 10.97 33.02 -13.39
CA ARG A 124 9.92 33.45 -12.44
C ARG A 124 8.77 32.45 -12.32
N CYS A 125 8.30 31.91 -13.45
CA CYS A 125 7.28 30.85 -13.42
C CYS A 125 7.76 29.61 -12.65
N ARG A 126 9.02 29.21 -12.84
CA ARG A 126 9.61 28.05 -12.15
C ARG A 126 9.76 28.30 -10.65
N GLU A 127 10.29 29.46 -10.27
CA GLU A 127 10.47 29.84 -8.86
C GLU A 127 9.13 29.81 -8.11
N GLN A 128 8.06 30.35 -8.69
CA GLN A 128 6.72 30.28 -8.09
C GLN A 128 6.18 28.87 -7.98
N TYR A 129 6.41 28.02 -8.99
CA TYR A 129 5.97 26.63 -8.95
C TYR A 129 6.71 25.83 -7.87
N GLU A 130 8.03 26.01 -7.76
CA GLU A 130 8.84 25.37 -6.72
C GLU A 130 8.51 25.88 -5.32
N GLU A 131 8.17 27.16 -5.17
CA GLU A 131 7.70 27.74 -3.90
C GLU A 131 6.35 27.14 -3.49
N GLN A 132 5.37 27.06 -4.40
CA GLN A 132 4.09 26.41 -4.13
C GLN A 132 4.25 24.92 -3.78
N GLN A 133 5.16 24.21 -4.45
CA GLN A 133 5.48 22.83 -4.12
C GLN A 133 6.08 22.70 -2.73
N ARG A 134 7.06 23.56 -2.36
CA ARG A 134 7.64 23.57 -1.02
C ARG A 134 6.60 23.87 0.05
N GLU A 135 5.74 24.86 -0.15
CA GLU A 135 4.65 25.19 0.78
C GLU A 135 3.65 24.04 0.94
N GLN A 136 3.44 23.27 -0.14
CA GLN A 136 2.55 22.12 -0.12
C GLN A 136 3.20 20.90 0.54
N GLU A 137 4.49 20.68 0.30
CA GLU A 137 5.30 19.68 1.00
C GLU A 137 5.37 20.01 2.49
N GLU A 138 5.57 21.28 2.85
CA GLU A 138 5.49 21.76 4.23
C GLU A 138 4.10 21.60 4.83
N ARG A 139 3.01 21.74 4.07
CA ARG A 139 1.66 21.43 4.58
C ARG A 139 1.40 19.92 4.70
N ALA A 140 1.94 19.13 3.78
CA ALA A 140 1.77 17.68 3.75
C ALA A 140 2.64 16.96 4.81
N HIS A 141 3.84 17.48 5.08
CA HIS A 141 4.78 16.97 6.07
C HIS A 141 4.77 17.74 7.39
N GLY A 142 4.27 18.98 7.40
CA GLY A 142 4.12 19.83 8.59
C GLY A 142 2.79 19.66 9.33
N GLY A 143 1.94 18.72 8.90
CA GLY A 143 0.80 18.21 9.68
C GLY A 143 1.22 17.32 10.88
N GLY A 144 2.34 17.67 11.52
CA GLY A 144 2.92 16.93 12.64
C GLY A 144 3.82 17.79 13.55
N GLY A 145 3.69 19.11 13.50
CA GLY A 145 4.41 20.04 14.37
C GLY A 145 3.44 21.05 14.97
N ASP A 146 3.41 21.12 16.30
CA ASP A 146 2.74 22.16 17.08
C ASP A 146 1.20 22.10 17.13
N GLY A 147 0.69 20.88 17.31
CA GLY A 147 -0.55 20.66 18.03
C GLY A 147 -0.21 20.08 19.40
N GLU A 148 -0.28 20.93 20.42
CA GLU A 148 -0.28 20.61 21.86
C GLU A 148 -1.43 19.64 22.19
N GLN A 149 -1.34 18.40 21.72
CA GLN A 149 -2.05 17.27 22.30
C GLN A 149 -1.05 16.60 23.22
N ASP A 150 -1.39 16.62 24.51
CA ASP A 150 -0.88 15.73 25.55
C ASP A 150 -1.06 14.28 25.07
N HIS A 151 -0.19 13.85 24.16
CA HIS A 151 -0.10 12.48 23.72
C HIS A 151 0.54 11.74 24.88
N HIS A 152 -0.35 11.18 25.69
CA HIS A 152 -0.07 10.22 26.74
C HIS A 152 0.55 8.96 26.11
N ASP A 153 1.75 9.06 25.55
CA ASP A 153 2.48 7.95 24.98
C ASP A 153 3.03 7.11 26.14
N PRO A 154 2.43 5.93 26.42
CA PRO A 154 2.83 5.15 27.58
C PRO A 154 4.29 4.67 27.43
N GLU A 155 4.77 4.54 26.20
CA GLU A 155 6.15 4.12 25.90
C GLU A 155 7.18 5.19 26.25
N GLN A 156 6.86 6.46 26.05
CA GLN A 156 7.70 7.59 26.44
C GLN A 156 7.75 7.72 27.97
N GLN A 157 6.61 7.64 28.66
CA GLN A 157 6.56 7.68 30.13
C GLN A 157 7.31 6.51 30.77
N PHE A 158 7.18 5.31 30.19
CA PHE A 158 7.93 4.14 30.66
C PHE A 158 9.45 4.34 30.52
N ARG A 159 9.92 4.92 29.41
CA ARG A 159 11.35 5.25 29.21
C ARG A 159 11.84 6.24 30.26
N GLN A 160 11.11 7.33 30.48
CA GLN A 160 11.47 8.33 31.49
C GLN A 160 11.50 7.71 32.91
N CYS A 161 10.56 6.83 33.23
CA CYS A 161 10.52 6.11 34.51
C CYS A 161 11.76 5.22 34.69
N LEU A 162 12.21 4.53 33.63
CA LEU A 162 13.43 3.72 33.67
C LEU A 162 14.68 4.58 33.89
N GLU A 163 14.77 5.76 33.27
CA GLU A 163 15.89 6.70 33.46
C GLU A 163 15.96 7.20 34.91
N LEU A 164 14.81 7.51 35.52
CA LEU A 164 14.75 7.88 36.95
C LEU A 164 15.16 6.71 37.85
N CYS A 165 14.76 5.48 37.50
CA CYS A 165 15.20 4.29 38.22
C CYS A 165 16.71 4.05 38.08
N ASP A 166 17.34 4.49 37.00
CA ASP A 166 18.77 4.31 36.80
C ASP A 166 19.63 5.27 37.63
N LYS A 167 19.03 6.37 38.09
CA LYS A 167 19.63 7.31 39.05
C LYS A 167 19.53 6.83 40.52
N GLN A 168 18.78 5.76 40.80
CA GLN A 168 18.62 5.19 42.15
C GLN A 168 19.78 4.25 42.53
N PRO A 169 20.07 4.05 43.83
CA PRO A 169 21.12 3.16 44.28
C PRO A 169 20.87 1.72 43.82
N HIS A 170 21.95 1.00 43.50
CA HIS A 170 21.89 -0.29 42.80
C HIS A 170 20.95 -1.33 43.42
N ARG A 171 20.79 -1.33 44.76
CA ARG A 171 19.87 -2.21 45.49
C ARG A 171 18.38 -1.92 45.23
N GLN A 172 18.02 -0.68 44.88
CA GLN A 172 16.62 -0.25 44.67
C GLN A 172 16.19 -0.25 43.19
N ARG A 173 17.15 -0.22 42.25
CA ARG A 173 16.88 -0.23 40.79
C ARG A 173 15.96 -1.38 40.35
N PRO A 174 16.13 -2.64 40.82
CA PRO A 174 15.27 -3.74 40.39
C PRO A 174 13.81 -3.58 40.83
N GLN A 175 13.57 -3.05 42.03
CA GLN A 175 12.22 -2.81 42.55
C GLN A 175 11.56 -1.64 41.82
N CYS A 176 12.30 -0.56 41.57
CA CYS A 176 11.85 0.58 40.79
C CYS A 176 11.45 0.18 39.36
N ARG A 177 12.32 -0.56 38.65
CA ARG A 177 12.04 -1.04 37.28
C ARG A 177 10.82 -1.95 37.21
N ARG A 178 10.58 -2.78 38.24
CA ARG A 178 9.37 -3.62 38.33
C ARG A 178 8.11 -2.77 38.48
N ARG A 179 8.17 -1.67 39.23
CA ARG A 179 7.05 -0.73 39.40
C ARG A 179 6.72 -0.01 38.09
N CYS A 180 7.73 0.54 37.40
CA CYS A 180 7.54 1.16 36.08
C CYS A 180 6.93 0.18 35.06
N LYS A 181 7.39 -1.07 35.04
CA LYS A 181 6.85 -2.10 34.12
C LYS A 181 5.40 -2.47 34.42
N ARG A 182 4.99 -2.42 35.69
CA ARG A 182 3.60 -2.68 36.09
C ARG A 182 2.71 -1.54 35.61
N GLN A 183 3.10 -0.30 35.90
CA GLN A 183 2.40 0.90 35.48
C GLN A 183 2.22 0.94 33.97
N PHE A 184 3.30 0.76 33.20
CA PHE A 184 3.22 0.74 31.74
C PHE A 184 2.26 -0.32 31.17
N ARG A 185 2.18 -1.50 31.80
CA ARG A 185 1.23 -2.54 31.38
C ARG A 185 -0.21 -2.20 31.73
N GLU A 186 -0.43 -1.50 32.83
CA GLU A 186 -1.74 -1.01 33.25
C GLU A 186 -2.20 0.11 32.33
N ASP A 187 -1.36 1.13 32.09
CA ASP A 187 -1.65 2.25 31.19
C ASP A 187 -1.90 1.77 29.75
N LYS A 188 -1.10 0.81 29.26
CA LYS A 188 -1.29 0.22 27.92
C LYS A 188 -2.57 -0.61 27.80
N ARG A 189 -3.08 -1.16 28.90
CA ARG A 189 -4.39 -1.84 28.92
C ARG A 189 -5.54 -0.83 28.97
N GLU A 190 -5.40 0.22 29.75
CA GLU A 190 -6.43 1.26 29.89
C GLU A 190 -6.58 2.09 28.61
N HIS A 191 -5.46 2.47 27.99
CA HIS A 191 -5.46 3.26 26.75
C HIS A 191 -5.49 2.41 25.47
N GLY A 192 -5.15 1.12 25.55
CA GLY A 192 -5.13 0.21 24.40
C GLY A 192 -6.44 -0.55 24.14
N VAL A 193 -7.44 -0.46 25.02
CA VAL A 193 -8.74 -1.14 24.88
C VAL A 193 -9.80 -0.28 24.16
N VAL A 194 -9.51 0.98 23.85
CA VAL A 194 -10.47 1.89 23.18
C VAL A 194 -10.52 1.74 21.64
N MET A 195 -9.95 0.67 21.07
CA MET A 195 -9.97 0.41 19.61
C MET A 195 -10.78 -0.85 19.23
N MET A 196 -11.78 -1.25 20.02
CA MET A 196 -12.81 -2.23 19.60
C MET A 196 -14.09 -2.12 20.46
N GLU A 197 -14.81 -0.99 20.35
CA GLU A 197 -16.24 -0.93 20.69
C GLU A 197 -16.96 -0.04 19.66
N GLU A 198 -17.21 -0.60 18.47
CA GLU A 198 -18.36 -0.20 17.66
C GLU A 198 -19.32 -1.39 17.64
N ILE A 199 -20.48 -1.22 18.29
CA ILE A 199 -21.67 -2.09 18.21
C ILE A 199 -22.65 -1.41 17.27
#